data_AF-A0A8R2H7E6-F1
#
_entry.id   AF-A0A8R2H7E6-F1
#
_cell.length_a   1.000
_cell.length_b   1.000
_cell.length_c   1.000
_cell.angle_alpha   90.00
_cell.angle_beta   90.00
_cell.angle_gamma   90.00
#
_symmetry.space_group_name_H-M   'P 1'
#
loop_
_entity.id
_entity.type
_entity.pdbx_description
1 polymer ?
#
loop_
_entity_poly.entity_id
_entity_poly.type
_entity_poly.pdbx_seq_one_letter_code
_entity_poly.pdbx_strand_id
1 'polypeptide(L)'
;MIDILKRVYGENEISESDSDDEEFTDINDRLNGIDLNDAEVVWSYLTDSEKADFEHLVKSGDISKILPQFTPWWCLPIEKQIVTEVGENINDSEFPHLITNIPKLSILSKKSPSDCIQWNLVNMITSYVFLIRYYNGKHKSYLSEFINGLYNLSKNLCLNQNFESYDIAVKSVELCIQEHEMFKGFQEGFILINNDLETIFSNGLDSNCNYNIKLALSDIHNLLTMYKNEQKNISLKKTEQGEFNRKFPDAKATYLILVDIKKVRLLLKKIEYFLSWVDESKL
;
A
#
# COMPACT_ATOMS: atom_id res chain seq x y z
N MET A 1 -15.50 -1.18 3.83
CA MET A 1 -16.89 -1.60 4.07
C MET A 1 -17.87 -0.74 3.27
N ILE A 2 -17.84 0.58 3.44
CA ILE A 2 -18.80 1.52 2.84
C ILE A 2 -18.85 1.46 1.31
N ASP A 3 -17.67 1.53 0.66
CA ASP A 3 -17.59 1.50 -0.81
C ASP A 3 -18.09 0.15 -1.38
N ILE A 4 -17.97 -0.92 -0.58
CA ILE A 4 -18.45 -2.25 -0.94
C ILE A 4 -19.97 -2.32 -0.77
N LEU A 5 -20.51 -1.84 0.36
CA LEU A 5 -21.96 -1.81 0.60
C LEU A 5 -22.69 -0.95 -0.45
N LYS A 6 -22.15 0.22 -0.79
CA LYS A 6 -22.71 1.06 -1.86
C LYS A 6 -22.69 0.39 -3.22
N ARG A 7 -21.68 -0.44 -3.52
CA ARG A 7 -21.58 -1.11 -4.81
C ARG A 7 -22.41 -2.40 -4.89
N VAL A 8 -22.60 -3.10 -3.76
CA VAL A 8 -23.44 -4.30 -3.66
C VAL A 8 -24.93 -3.94 -3.67
N TYR A 9 -25.30 -2.85 -3.00
CA TYR A 9 -26.71 -2.52 -2.76
C TYR A 9 -27.17 -1.21 -3.43
N GLY A 10 -26.26 -0.33 -3.89
CA GLY A 10 -26.60 0.95 -4.50
C GLY A 10 -26.79 0.93 -6.02
N GLU A 11 -26.43 -0.16 -6.72
CA GLU A 11 -26.64 -0.33 -8.17
C GLU A 11 -27.82 -1.27 -8.51
N ASN A 12 -28.58 -1.76 -7.52
CA ASN A 12 -29.79 -2.53 -7.79
C ASN A 12 -30.94 -1.60 -8.21
N GLU A 13 -30.88 -1.10 -9.45
CA GLU A 13 -32.09 -0.70 -10.16
C GLU A 13 -32.99 -1.94 -10.32
N ILE A 14 -34.08 -1.94 -9.58
CA ILE A 14 -35.39 -2.52 -9.94
C ILE A 14 -35.31 -3.98 -10.46
N SER A 15 -35.09 -4.92 -9.54
CA SER A 15 -35.72 -6.24 -9.72
C SER A 15 -37.01 -6.23 -8.91
N GLU A 16 -38.14 -6.00 -9.59
CA GLU A 16 -39.46 -6.38 -9.07
C GLU A 16 -39.44 -7.90 -8.80
N SER A 17 -39.15 -8.27 -7.55
CA SER A 17 -39.32 -9.62 -7.05
C SER A 17 -40.48 -9.57 -6.06
N ASP A 18 -41.63 -10.09 -6.50
CA ASP A 18 -42.76 -10.43 -5.63
C ASP A 18 -42.28 -11.43 -4.56
N SER A 19 -41.92 -10.93 -3.38
CA SER A 19 -41.71 -11.73 -2.17
C SER A 19 -42.21 -10.94 -0.98
N ASP A 20 -43.27 -11.44 -0.35
CA ASP A 20 -43.90 -10.93 0.87
C ASP A 20 -42.99 -11.11 2.10
N ASP A 21 -41.86 -10.41 2.19
CA ASP A 21 -40.99 -10.44 3.38
C ASP A 21 -40.41 -9.06 3.69
N GLU A 22 -40.84 -8.50 4.83
CA GLU A 22 -40.35 -7.32 5.58
C GLU A 22 -39.77 -6.15 4.76
N GLU A 23 -40.54 -5.05 4.72
CA GLU A 23 -40.19 -3.73 4.18
C GLU A 23 -38.98 -3.11 4.90
N PHE A 24 -37.77 -3.65 4.67
CA PHE A 24 -36.53 -3.04 5.12
C PHE A 24 -36.28 -1.80 4.26
N THR A 25 -36.33 -0.63 4.91
CA THR A 25 -35.93 0.65 4.30
C THR A 25 -34.56 0.52 3.63
N ASP A 26 -34.39 1.16 2.46
CA ASP A 26 -33.16 1.10 1.68
C ASP A 26 -31.91 1.37 2.54
N ILE A 27 -30.81 0.66 2.24
CA ILE A 27 -29.57 0.78 3.02
C ILE A 27 -29.01 2.21 2.95
N ASN A 28 -29.22 2.95 1.85
CA ASN A 28 -28.78 4.35 1.77
C ASN A 28 -29.57 5.24 2.74
N ASP A 29 -30.86 4.98 2.93
CA ASP A 29 -31.68 5.74 3.86
C ASP A 29 -31.25 5.47 5.32
N ARG A 30 -30.95 4.20 5.64
CA ARG A 30 -30.45 3.80 6.96
C ARG A 30 -29.07 4.35 7.29
N LEU A 31 -28.18 4.44 6.30
CA LEU A 31 -26.81 4.95 6.46
C LEU A 31 -26.70 6.48 6.27
N ASN A 32 -27.83 7.18 6.04
CA ASN A 32 -27.82 8.62 5.82
C ASN A 32 -27.41 9.38 7.10
N GLY A 33 -26.44 10.27 6.99
CA GLY A 33 -25.93 11.07 8.11
C GLY A 33 -25.05 10.30 9.11
N ILE A 34 -24.75 9.02 8.85
CA ILE A 34 -23.85 8.22 9.68
C ILE A 34 -22.39 8.56 9.36
N ASP A 35 -21.53 8.59 10.38
CA ASP A 35 -20.08 8.61 10.15
C ASP A 35 -19.64 7.28 9.58
N LEU A 36 -19.47 7.28 8.27
CA LEU A 36 -19.07 6.11 7.50
C LEU A 36 -17.65 5.63 7.89
N ASN A 37 -16.81 6.46 8.53
CA ASN A 37 -15.48 6.04 8.96
C ASN A 37 -15.47 5.19 10.24
N ASP A 38 -16.61 5.08 10.93
CA ASP A 38 -16.76 4.24 12.11
C ASP A 38 -17.37 2.88 11.72
N ALA A 39 -16.52 1.86 11.66
CA ALA A 39 -16.92 0.51 11.25
C ALA A 39 -17.93 -0.13 12.22
N GLU A 40 -17.89 0.20 13.51
CA GLU A 40 -18.82 -0.34 14.50
C GLU A 40 -20.19 0.30 14.35
N VAL A 41 -20.23 1.62 14.13
CA VAL A 41 -21.48 2.31 13.84
C VAL A 41 -22.07 1.76 12.55
N VAL A 42 -21.32 1.68 11.45
CA VAL A 42 -21.85 1.09 10.20
C VAL A 42 -22.35 -0.34 10.42
N TRP A 43 -21.61 -1.19 11.14
CA TRP A 43 -22.01 -2.58 11.41
C TRP A 43 -23.32 -2.67 12.19
N SER A 44 -23.53 -1.76 13.16
CA SER A 44 -24.75 -1.74 13.98
C SER A 44 -26.01 -1.42 13.19
N TYR A 45 -25.88 -0.69 12.07
CA TYR A 45 -26.98 -0.33 11.20
C TYR A 45 -27.26 -1.35 10.09
N LEU A 46 -26.47 -2.42 9.94
CA LEU A 46 -26.68 -3.49 8.95
C LEU A 46 -27.66 -4.55 9.46
N THR A 47 -28.44 -5.14 8.55
CA THR A 47 -29.30 -6.30 8.83
C THR A 47 -28.46 -7.57 9.00
N ASP A 48 -29.03 -8.62 9.60
CA ASP A 48 -28.33 -9.89 9.75
C ASP A 48 -27.98 -10.53 8.39
N SER A 49 -28.80 -10.33 7.35
CA SER A 49 -28.50 -10.77 5.99
C SER A 49 -27.31 -10.01 5.40
N GLU A 50 -27.30 -8.67 5.49
CA GLU A 50 -26.21 -7.82 4.99
C GLU A 50 -24.88 -8.12 5.70
N LYS A 51 -24.93 -8.39 7.02
CA LYS A 51 -23.77 -8.83 7.79
C LYS A 51 -23.25 -10.19 7.31
N ALA A 52 -24.14 -11.15 7.07
CA ALA A 52 -23.77 -12.49 6.58
C ALA A 52 -23.16 -12.43 5.18
N ASP A 53 -23.73 -11.63 4.29
CA ASP A 53 -23.21 -11.41 2.92
C ASP A 53 -21.82 -10.78 2.96
N PHE A 54 -21.62 -9.75 3.79
CA PHE A 54 -20.31 -9.13 3.97
C PHE A 54 -19.28 -10.12 4.52
N GLU A 55 -19.65 -10.91 5.54
CA GLU A 55 -18.77 -11.96 6.08
C GLU A 55 -18.39 -12.99 5.01
N HIS A 56 -19.34 -13.41 4.19
CA HIS A 56 -19.09 -14.35 3.10
C HIS A 56 -18.13 -13.74 2.07
N LEU A 57 -18.37 -12.51 1.62
CA LEU A 57 -17.50 -11.78 0.67
C LEU A 57 -16.07 -11.62 1.18
N VAL A 58 -15.89 -11.34 2.48
CA VAL A 58 -14.55 -11.23 3.09
C VAL A 58 -13.87 -12.60 3.14
N LYS A 59 -14.58 -13.66 3.56
CA LYS A 59 -14.03 -15.02 3.70
C LYS A 59 -13.74 -15.68 2.35
N SER A 60 -14.54 -15.40 1.32
CA SER A 60 -14.33 -15.95 -0.03
C SER A 60 -13.25 -15.20 -0.82
N GLY A 61 -12.89 -13.97 -0.42
CA GLY A 61 -11.95 -13.10 -1.13
C GLY A 61 -12.58 -12.34 -2.31
N ASP A 62 -13.88 -12.55 -2.58
CA ASP A 62 -14.62 -11.89 -3.67
C ASP A 62 -14.77 -10.39 -3.47
N ILE A 63 -14.54 -9.89 -2.25
CA ILE A 63 -14.50 -8.46 -1.94
C ILE A 63 -13.56 -7.68 -2.88
N SER A 64 -12.49 -8.32 -3.38
CA SER A 64 -11.54 -7.73 -4.32
C SER A 64 -12.18 -7.35 -5.67
N LYS A 65 -13.25 -8.05 -6.09
CA LYS A 65 -13.97 -7.78 -7.34
C LYS A 65 -14.87 -6.55 -7.26
N ILE A 66 -15.25 -6.16 -6.04
CA ILE A 66 -16.19 -5.07 -5.76
C ILE A 66 -15.43 -3.77 -5.42
N LEU A 67 -14.16 -3.87 -5.02
CA LEU A 67 -13.35 -2.68 -4.78
C LEU A 67 -13.13 -1.90 -6.08
N PRO A 68 -13.22 -0.56 -6.05
CA PRO A 68 -12.92 0.26 -7.22
C PRO A 68 -11.47 0.03 -7.63
N GLN A 69 -11.23 -0.03 -8.95
CA GLN A 69 -9.89 -0.17 -9.49
C GLN A 69 -9.03 1.03 -9.11
N PHE A 70 -8.04 0.80 -8.26
CA PHE A 70 -7.01 1.79 -7.96
C PHE A 70 -5.98 1.82 -9.10
N THR A 71 -5.70 3.02 -9.58
CA THR A 71 -4.63 3.27 -10.54
C THR A 71 -3.43 3.86 -9.79
N PRO A 72 -2.32 3.11 -9.66
CA PRO A 72 -1.12 3.63 -9.01
C PRO A 72 -0.53 4.82 -9.77
N TRP A 73 0.25 5.65 -9.06
CA TRP A 73 0.85 6.86 -9.61
C TRP A 73 1.76 6.59 -10.82
N TRP A 74 2.43 5.43 -10.88
CA TRP A 74 3.30 5.07 -12.00
C TRP A 74 2.52 4.74 -13.28
N CYS A 75 1.22 4.45 -13.18
CA CYS A 75 0.34 4.26 -14.34
C CYS A 75 -0.27 5.58 -14.86
N LEU A 76 -0.06 6.71 -14.17
CA LEU A 76 -0.59 8.01 -14.59
C LEU A 76 0.29 8.62 -15.69
N PRO A 77 -0.28 9.43 -16.61
CA PRO A 77 0.51 10.13 -17.63
C PRO A 77 1.61 11.00 -17.04
N ILE A 78 2.80 10.99 -17.65
CA ILE A 78 3.99 11.72 -17.19
C ILE A 78 3.74 13.22 -17.02
N GLU A 79 2.87 13.84 -17.83
CA GLU A 79 2.47 15.25 -17.69
C GLU A 79 1.87 15.53 -16.30
N LYS A 80 1.04 14.62 -15.78
CA LYS A 80 0.52 14.70 -14.40
C LYS A 80 1.58 14.40 -13.33
N GLN A 81 2.70 13.78 -13.71
CA GLN A 81 3.82 13.45 -12.83
C GLN A 81 4.88 14.54 -12.74
N ILE A 82 4.98 15.41 -13.75
CA ILE A 82 6.01 16.46 -13.87
C ILE A 82 5.44 17.85 -13.55
N VAL A 83 4.16 18.08 -13.79
CA VAL A 83 3.55 19.40 -13.69
C VAL A 83 3.07 19.65 -12.26
N THR A 84 3.84 20.44 -11.49
CA THR A 84 3.31 21.16 -10.32
C THR A 84 2.55 22.39 -10.81
N GLU A 85 1.34 22.19 -11.33
CA GLU A 85 0.52 23.32 -11.78
C GLU A 85 -0.03 24.07 -10.56
N VAL A 86 0.47 25.29 -10.35
CA VAL A 86 -0.05 26.23 -9.38
C VAL A 86 -1.44 26.67 -9.86
N GLY A 87 -2.49 25.92 -9.52
CA GLY A 87 -3.86 26.42 -9.77
C GLY A 87 -5.00 25.43 -9.87
N GLU A 88 -4.78 24.12 -9.99
CA GLU A 88 -5.88 23.14 -10.04
C GLU A 88 -5.86 22.22 -8.83
N ASN A 89 -7.02 22.04 -8.17
CA ASN A 89 -7.22 21.14 -7.03
C ASN A 89 -7.12 19.66 -7.46
N ILE A 90 -5.98 19.24 -7.99
CA ILE A 90 -5.57 17.84 -7.90
C ILE A 90 -5.27 17.64 -6.41
N ASN A 91 -5.86 16.63 -5.77
CA ASN A 91 -5.49 16.29 -4.40
C ASN A 91 -4.00 15.91 -4.40
N ASP A 92 -3.11 16.87 -4.12
CA ASP A 92 -1.65 16.72 -4.01
C ASP A 92 -1.20 15.53 -3.13
N SER A 93 -2.11 14.96 -2.36
CA SER A 93 -1.91 13.85 -1.43
C SER A 93 -1.64 12.48 -2.10
N GLU A 94 -1.94 12.30 -3.39
CA GLU A 94 -1.85 10.99 -4.07
C GLU A 94 -0.52 10.74 -4.80
N PHE A 95 0.25 11.79 -5.10
CA PHE A 95 1.53 11.66 -5.80
C PHE A 95 2.72 11.72 -4.81
N PRO A 96 3.73 10.85 -4.94
CA PRO A 96 4.91 10.93 -4.10
C PRO A 96 5.73 12.21 -4.33
N HIS A 97 6.20 12.82 -3.25
CA HIS A 97 7.14 13.94 -3.36
C HIS A 97 8.57 13.44 -3.57
N LEU A 98 9.20 13.89 -4.64
CA LEU A 98 10.60 13.60 -4.94
C LEU A 98 11.54 14.26 -3.91
N ILE A 99 12.48 13.49 -3.38
CA ILE A 99 13.56 14.03 -2.55
C ILE A 99 14.66 14.56 -3.48
N THR A 100 14.92 15.86 -3.43
CA THR A 100 15.90 16.54 -4.29
C THR A 100 17.26 16.78 -3.61
N ASN A 101 17.29 16.83 -2.27
CA ASN A 101 18.50 17.13 -1.49
C ASN A 101 19.10 15.87 -0.88
N ILE A 102 19.69 15.02 -1.71
CA ILE A 102 20.37 13.78 -1.27
C ILE A 102 21.89 14.02 -1.25
N PRO A 103 22.62 13.61 -0.19
CA PRO A 103 24.08 13.68 -0.19
C PRO A 103 24.67 12.79 -1.29
N LYS A 104 25.78 13.24 -1.91
CA LYS A 104 26.51 12.44 -2.91
C LYS A 104 26.97 11.09 -2.35
N LEU A 105 27.12 10.10 -3.23
CA LEU A 105 27.40 8.71 -2.82
C LEU A 105 28.74 8.59 -2.12
N SER A 106 29.73 9.36 -2.61
CA SER A 106 31.06 9.49 -2.02
C SER A 106 31.07 10.02 -0.57
N ILE A 107 30.02 10.76 -0.16
CA ILE A 107 29.84 11.24 1.22
C ILE A 107 29.23 10.13 2.09
N LEU A 108 28.27 9.38 1.52
CA LEU A 108 27.53 8.33 2.23
C LEU A 108 28.36 7.05 2.41
N SER A 109 29.22 6.72 1.45
CA SER A 109 30.07 5.52 1.48
C SER A 109 31.42 5.79 0.84
N LYS A 110 32.48 5.30 1.49
CA LYS A 110 33.85 5.26 0.93
C LYS A 110 34.11 4.01 0.09
N LYS A 111 33.22 3.01 0.16
CA LYS A 111 33.31 1.77 -0.59
C LYS A 111 32.52 1.91 -1.88
N SER A 112 33.02 1.32 -2.96
CA SER A 112 32.26 1.17 -4.18
C SER A 112 30.96 0.40 -3.91
N PRO A 113 29.86 0.74 -4.61
CA PRO A 113 28.66 -0.08 -4.60
C PRO A 113 28.96 -1.53 -4.96
N SER A 114 28.16 -2.44 -4.43
CA SER A 114 28.21 -3.85 -4.83
C SER A 114 27.68 -4.00 -6.26
N ASP A 115 28.26 -4.93 -7.03
CA ASP A 115 27.81 -5.27 -8.39
C ASP A 115 26.36 -5.80 -8.44
N CYS A 116 25.79 -6.12 -7.29
CA CYS A 116 24.43 -6.64 -7.11
C CYS A 116 23.42 -5.58 -6.64
N ILE A 117 23.83 -4.31 -6.50
CA ILE A 117 23.01 -3.26 -5.89
C ILE A 117 21.69 -3.01 -6.65
N GLN A 118 21.69 -3.13 -7.98
CA GLN A 118 20.48 -3.00 -8.80
C GLN A 118 19.43 -4.08 -8.47
N TRP A 119 19.85 -5.31 -8.15
CA TRP A 119 18.93 -6.39 -7.80
C TRP A 119 18.39 -6.23 -6.38
N ASN A 120 19.16 -5.64 -5.49
CA ASN A 120 18.70 -5.25 -4.16
C ASN A 120 17.64 -4.15 -4.22
N LEU A 121 17.81 -3.19 -5.13
CA LEU A 121 16.82 -2.17 -5.43
C LEU A 121 15.53 -2.80 -5.97
N VAL A 122 15.62 -3.75 -6.91
CA VAL A 122 14.47 -4.50 -7.43
C VAL A 122 13.69 -5.17 -6.29
N ASN A 123 14.36 -5.92 -5.40
CA ASN A 123 13.68 -6.56 -4.27
C ASN A 123 12.89 -5.58 -3.39
N MET A 124 13.45 -4.38 -3.18
CA MET A 124 12.82 -3.33 -2.37
C MET A 124 11.60 -2.71 -3.09
N ILE A 125 11.75 -2.36 -4.37
CA ILE A 125 10.68 -1.78 -5.18
C ILE A 125 9.55 -2.80 -5.38
N THR A 126 9.84 -4.06 -5.64
CA THR A 126 8.81 -5.13 -5.72
C THR A 126 7.97 -5.20 -4.44
N SER A 127 8.61 -5.10 -3.28
CA SER A 127 7.90 -5.10 -1.98
C SER A 127 7.00 -3.87 -1.83
N TYR A 128 7.49 -2.68 -2.22
CA TYR A 128 6.73 -1.43 -2.19
C TYR A 128 5.52 -1.47 -3.14
N VAL A 129 5.74 -1.84 -4.41
CA VAL A 129 4.70 -1.91 -5.45
C VAL A 129 3.58 -2.86 -5.04
N PHE A 130 3.94 -4.04 -4.54
CA PHE A 130 2.97 -5.00 -4.02
C PHE A 130 2.10 -4.40 -2.92
N LEU A 131 2.71 -3.74 -1.93
CA LEU A 131 1.95 -3.18 -0.81
C LEU A 131 1.06 -2.02 -1.24
N ILE A 132 1.52 -1.15 -2.14
CA ILE A 132 0.71 -0.05 -2.66
C ILE A 132 -0.55 -0.58 -3.35
N ARG A 133 -0.44 -1.67 -4.13
CA ARG A 133 -1.59 -2.37 -4.70
C ARG A 133 -2.45 -3.04 -3.64
N TYR A 134 -1.84 -3.75 -2.70
CA TYR A 134 -2.55 -4.45 -1.63
C TYR A 134 -3.43 -3.49 -0.81
N TYR A 135 -2.92 -2.30 -0.49
CA TYR A 135 -3.68 -1.27 0.24
C TYR A 135 -4.58 -0.40 -0.65
N ASN A 136 -4.65 -0.66 -1.96
CA ASN A 136 -5.48 0.10 -2.90
C ASN A 136 -5.24 1.62 -2.80
N GLY A 137 -3.98 2.04 -2.67
CA GLY A 137 -3.59 3.44 -2.47
C GLY A 137 -3.76 3.99 -1.04
N LYS A 138 -4.50 3.32 -0.14
CA LYS A 138 -4.80 3.78 1.23
C LYS A 138 -3.71 3.44 2.26
N HIS A 139 -2.49 3.15 1.81
CA HIS A 139 -1.36 2.72 2.65
C HIS A 139 -0.99 3.69 3.78
N LYS A 140 -1.17 5.02 3.60
CA LYS A 140 -0.92 6.03 4.65
C LYS A 140 -1.86 5.87 5.85
N SER A 141 -3.08 5.38 5.65
CA SER A 141 -4.03 5.10 6.74
C SER A 141 -3.65 3.87 7.58
N TYR A 142 -2.81 3.00 7.01
CA TYR A 142 -2.31 1.76 7.61
C TYR A 142 -0.78 1.79 7.69
N LEU A 143 -0.22 2.94 8.09
CA LEU A 143 1.21 3.21 7.96
C LEU A 143 2.07 2.21 8.73
N SER A 144 1.63 1.76 9.91
CA SER A 144 2.40 0.81 10.73
C SER A 144 2.47 -0.56 10.08
N GLU A 145 1.34 -1.01 9.55
CA GLU A 145 1.14 -2.25 8.83
C GLU A 145 1.92 -2.24 7.52
N PHE A 146 1.85 -1.13 6.78
CA PHE A 146 2.59 -0.93 5.54
C PHE A 146 4.10 -1.02 5.79
N ILE A 147 4.63 -0.30 6.79
CA ILE A 147 6.07 -0.29 7.06
C ILE A 147 6.56 -1.65 7.55
N ASN A 148 5.75 -2.36 8.35
CA ASN A 148 6.10 -3.70 8.76
C ASN A 148 6.04 -4.70 7.59
N GLY A 149 5.01 -4.61 6.73
CA GLY A 149 4.92 -5.38 5.50
C GLY A 149 6.12 -5.13 4.60
N LEU A 150 6.51 -3.86 4.40
CA LEU A 150 7.63 -3.47 3.54
C LEU A 150 8.95 -4.05 4.06
N TYR A 151 9.17 -3.96 5.37
CA TYR A 151 10.34 -4.53 6.02
C TYR A 151 10.38 -6.05 5.86
N ASN A 152 9.27 -6.77 6.13
CA ASN A 152 9.25 -8.23 6.12
C ASN A 152 9.25 -8.85 4.71
N LEU A 153 8.65 -8.18 3.73
CA LEU A 153 8.65 -8.65 2.34
C LEU A 153 9.99 -8.44 1.63
N SER A 154 10.72 -7.37 1.97
CA SER A 154 12.05 -7.14 1.41
C SER A 154 13.13 -7.79 2.27
N LYS A 155 13.64 -8.95 1.84
CA LYS A 155 14.81 -9.58 2.49
C LYS A 155 16.06 -8.69 2.41
N ASN A 156 16.14 -7.77 1.43
CA ASN A 156 17.19 -6.76 1.45
C ASN A 156 17.02 -5.80 2.64
N LEU A 157 15.81 -5.30 2.92
CA LEU A 157 15.57 -4.43 4.08
C LEU A 157 15.72 -5.16 5.42
N CYS A 158 15.16 -6.37 5.54
CA CYS A 158 15.15 -7.10 6.82
C CYS A 158 16.48 -7.82 7.15
N LEU A 159 17.09 -8.48 6.17
CA LEU A 159 18.24 -9.37 6.39
C LEU A 159 19.52 -8.87 5.72
N ASN A 160 19.48 -7.73 5.00
CA ASN A 160 20.57 -7.28 4.12
C ASN A 160 21.00 -8.33 3.09
N GLN A 161 20.06 -9.19 2.68
CA GLN A 161 20.33 -10.18 1.63
C GLN A 161 20.66 -9.48 0.31
N ASN A 162 21.72 -9.95 -0.35
CA ASN A 162 22.05 -9.54 -1.72
C ASN A 162 21.43 -10.50 -2.73
N PHE A 163 21.04 -9.97 -3.88
CA PHE A 163 20.47 -10.74 -4.99
C PHE A 163 21.38 -10.70 -6.20
N GLU A 164 21.43 -11.78 -6.98
CA GLU A 164 22.33 -11.89 -8.13
C GLU A 164 21.64 -11.65 -9.49
N SER A 165 20.31 -11.60 -9.51
CA SER A 165 19.53 -11.30 -10.71
C SER A 165 18.18 -10.66 -10.38
N TYR A 166 17.56 -10.07 -11.40
CA TYR A 166 16.19 -9.54 -11.35
C TYR A 166 15.20 -10.60 -10.89
N ASP A 167 15.19 -11.78 -11.55
CA ASP A 167 14.22 -12.84 -11.29
C ASP A 167 14.30 -13.36 -9.85
N ILE A 168 15.51 -13.51 -9.30
CA ILE A 168 15.68 -13.98 -7.92
C ILE A 168 15.21 -12.92 -6.92
N ALA A 169 15.47 -11.64 -7.20
CA ALA A 169 15.01 -10.53 -6.36
C ALA A 169 13.49 -10.44 -6.28
N VAL A 170 12.80 -10.55 -7.44
CA VAL A 170 11.34 -10.56 -7.54
C VAL A 170 10.75 -11.82 -6.91
N LYS A 171 11.28 -13.01 -7.25
CA LYS A 171 10.81 -14.30 -6.74
C LYS A 171 10.91 -14.39 -5.22
N SER A 172 11.95 -13.77 -4.64
CA SER A 172 12.08 -13.71 -3.19
C SER A 172 10.92 -12.98 -2.52
N VAL A 173 10.37 -11.92 -3.13
CA VAL A 173 9.20 -11.21 -2.58
C VAL A 173 7.95 -12.04 -2.76
N GLU A 174 7.77 -12.65 -3.94
CA GLU A 174 6.64 -13.54 -4.24
C GLU A 174 6.54 -14.69 -3.23
N LEU A 175 7.65 -15.35 -2.89
CA LEU A 175 7.70 -16.40 -1.88
C LEU A 175 7.33 -15.87 -0.48
N CYS A 176 7.84 -14.70 -0.10
CA CYS A 176 7.46 -14.07 1.17
C CYS A 176 5.96 -13.76 1.24
N ILE A 177 5.34 -13.33 0.13
CA ILE A 177 3.90 -13.10 0.05
C ILE A 177 3.13 -14.40 0.25
N GLN A 178 3.55 -15.50 -0.39
CA GLN A 178 2.90 -16.80 -0.29
C GLN A 178 2.95 -17.40 1.12
N GLU A 179 4.06 -17.17 1.83
CA GLU A 179 4.27 -17.69 3.18
C GLU A 179 3.58 -16.83 4.26
N HIS A 180 3.35 -15.54 3.98
CA HIS A 180 2.87 -14.59 4.98
C HIS A 180 1.33 -14.60 5.10
N GLU A 181 0.83 -14.85 6.32
CA GLU A 181 -0.61 -15.06 6.56
C GLU A 181 -1.49 -13.91 6.11
N MET A 182 -1.02 -12.65 6.26
CA MET A 182 -1.77 -11.46 5.83
C MET A 182 -2.10 -11.44 4.33
N PHE A 183 -1.25 -12.03 3.50
CA PHE A 183 -1.36 -11.92 2.05
C PHE A 183 -1.92 -13.19 1.40
N LYS A 184 -2.31 -14.19 2.21
CA LYS A 184 -3.01 -15.38 1.74
C LYS A 184 -4.29 -14.96 0.99
N GLY A 185 -4.46 -15.46 -0.22
CA GLY A 185 -5.59 -15.14 -1.10
C GLY A 185 -5.33 -13.99 -2.09
N PHE A 186 -4.25 -13.21 -1.95
CA PHE A 186 -3.92 -12.13 -2.89
C PHE A 186 -3.01 -12.58 -4.04
N GLN A 187 -3.18 -13.84 -4.50
CA GLN A 187 -2.31 -14.44 -5.52
C GLN A 187 -2.50 -13.81 -6.90
N GLU A 188 -3.74 -13.46 -7.24
CA GLU A 188 -4.08 -12.79 -8.51
C GLU A 188 -3.46 -11.39 -8.62
N GLY A 189 -3.18 -10.75 -7.47
CA GLY A 189 -2.57 -9.42 -7.42
C GLY A 189 -1.14 -9.37 -7.95
N PHE A 190 -0.40 -10.48 -7.95
CA PHE A 190 0.99 -10.50 -8.42
C PHE A 190 1.11 -10.39 -9.94
N ILE A 191 0.07 -10.75 -10.70
CA ILE A 191 0.05 -10.65 -12.16
C ILE A 191 0.28 -9.20 -12.61
N LEU A 192 -0.31 -8.24 -11.88
CA LEU A 192 -0.18 -6.82 -12.18
C LEU A 192 1.18 -6.24 -11.77
N ILE A 193 1.90 -6.90 -10.86
CA ILE A 193 3.18 -6.41 -10.34
C ILE A 193 4.25 -6.40 -11.41
N ASN A 194 4.30 -7.42 -12.29
CA ASN A 194 5.31 -7.43 -13.35
C ASN A 194 5.17 -6.23 -14.30
N ASN A 195 3.94 -5.89 -14.70
CA ASN A 195 3.68 -4.72 -15.54
C ASN A 195 4.00 -3.40 -14.82
N ASP A 196 3.79 -3.33 -13.51
CA ASP A 196 4.18 -2.16 -12.72
C ASP A 196 5.69 -2.00 -12.63
N LEU A 197 6.39 -3.10 -12.39
CA LEU A 197 7.85 -3.10 -12.33
C LEU A 197 8.41 -2.71 -13.69
N GLU A 198 7.86 -3.23 -14.79
CA GLU A 198 8.19 -2.76 -16.13
C GLU A 198 7.96 -1.26 -16.24
N THR A 199 6.85 -0.71 -15.77
CA THR A 199 6.58 0.74 -15.85
C THR A 199 7.56 1.57 -14.99
N ILE A 200 7.91 1.10 -13.80
CA ILE A 200 8.81 1.80 -12.87
C ILE A 200 10.27 1.73 -13.35
N PHE A 201 10.69 0.58 -13.88
CA PHE A 201 12.05 0.37 -14.38
C PHE A 201 12.20 0.73 -15.87
N SER A 202 11.12 0.95 -16.61
CA SER A 202 11.19 1.44 -17.98
C SER A 202 11.62 2.89 -17.99
N ASN A 203 12.71 3.14 -18.70
CA ASN A 203 13.16 4.48 -19.06
C ASN A 203 12.16 5.06 -20.06
N GLY A 204 11.14 5.78 -19.56
CA GLY A 204 10.30 6.64 -20.39
C GLY A 204 11.20 7.55 -21.26
N LEU A 205 10.77 7.81 -22.50
CA LEU A 205 11.55 8.35 -23.63
C LEU A 205 12.26 9.72 -23.43
N ASP A 206 12.28 10.31 -22.25
CA ASP A 206 12.95 11.58 -21.98
C ASP A 206 13.97 11.49 -20.84
N SER A 207 15.24 11.78 -21.20
CA SER A 207 16.45 12.24 -20.47
C SER A 207 16.71 11.96 -18.98
N ASN A 208 15.73 11.66 -18.13
CA ASN A 208 15.89 11.42 -16.69
C ASN A 208 15.75 9.92 -16.41
N CYS A 209 16.80 9.18 -16.77
CA CYS A 209 16.91 7.71 -16.82
C CYS A 209 16.68 6.93 -15.51
N ASN A 210 16.00 7.50 -14.52
CA ASN A 210 15.69 6.86 -13.24
C ASN A 210 14.51 7.53 -12.49
N TYR A 211 13.71 8.38 -13.14
CA TYR A 211 12.74 9.23 -12.46
C TYR A 211 11.74 8.45 -11.59
N ASN A 212 11.10 7.42 -12.15
CA ASN A 212 10.13 6.58 -11.43
C ASN A 212 10.78 5.83 -10.26
N ILE A 213 12.00 5.35 -10.44
CA ILE A 213 12.78 4.69 -9.38
C ILE A 213 13.06 5.69 -8.24
N LYS A 214 13.48 6.92 -8.56
CA LYS A 214 13.73 7.97 -7.57
C LYS A 214 12.44 8.37 -6.84
N LEU A 215 11.31 8.44 -7.53
CA LEU A 215 10.00 8.69 -6.91
C LEU A 215 9.60 7.57 -5.95
N ALA A 216 9.71 6.31 -6.36
CA ALA A 216 9.40 5.17 -5.50
C ALA A 216 10.27 5.15 -4.23
N LEU A 217 11.58 5.35 -4.37
CA LEU A 217 12.49 5.44 -3.23
C LEU A 217 12.20 6.66 -2.34
N SER A 218 11.84 7.79 -2.94
CA SER A 218 11.44 9.00 -2.20
C SER A 218 10.17 8.76 -1.39
N ASP A 219 9.19 8.06 -1.96
CA ASP A 219 7.96 7.70 -1.25
C ASP A 219 8.25 6.77 -0.06
N ILE A 220 9.07 5.74 -0.26
CA ILE A 220 9.50 4.85 0.83
C ILE A 220 10.17 5.64 1.95
N HIS A 221 11.04 6.61 1.62
CA HIS A 221 11.70 7.47 2.60
C HIS A 221 10.70 8.35 3.36
N ASN A 222 9.77 8.97 2.64
CA ASN A 222 8.72 9.80 3.21
C ASN A 222 7.84 9.00 4.18
N LEU A 223 7.40 7.79 3.78
CA LEU A 223 6.60 6.89 4.61
C LEU A 223 7.36 6.43 5.87
N LEU A 224 8.64 6.06 5.76
CA LEU A 224 9.50 5.76 6.91
C LEU A 224 9.66 6.97 7.83
N THR A 225 9.75 8.17 7.28
CA THR A 225 9.85 9.42 8.05
C THR A 225 8.56 9.75 8.78
N MET A 226 7.40 9.59 8.12
CA MET A 226 6.07 9.71 8.74
C MET A 226 5.94 8.73 9.90
N TYR A 227 6.25 7.45 9.68
CA TYR A 227 6.16 6.41 10.70
C TYR A 227 7.04 6.68 11.91
N LYS A 228 8.28 7.11 11.67
CA LYS A 228 9.23 7.54 12.73
C LYS A 228 8.68 8.71 13.56
N ASN A 229 7.90 9.59 12.97
CA ASN A 229 7.34 10.76 13.65
C ASN A 229 6.06 10.40 14.41
N GLU A 230 5.19 9.55 13.86
CA GLU A 230 3.99 9.04 14.54
C GLU A 230 4.33 8.17 15.76
N GLN A 231 5.38 7.34 15.65
CA GLN A 231 5.88 6.51 16.75
C GLN A 231 6.34 7.30 17.99
N LYS A 232 6.68 8.59 17.83
CA LYS A 232 7.03 9.46 18.97
C LYS A 232 5.82 9.93 19.77
N ASN A 233 4.62 9.86 19.18
CA ASN A 233 3.38 10.41 19.71
C ASN A 233 2.32 9.31 20.00
N ILE A 234 2.75 8.07 20.25
CA ILE A 234 1.81 6.96 20.48
C ILE A 234 1.07 7.20 21.80
N SER A 235 -0.14 7.74 21.72
CA SER A 235 -1.20 7.39 22.65
C SER A 235 -1.67 5.98 22.28
N LEU A 236 -1.63 5.04 23.21
CA LEU A 236 -2.31 3.76 23.07
C LEU A 236 -3.81 4.04 22.88
N LYS A 237 -4.26 4.18 21.63
CA LYS A 237 -5.69 4.16 21.34
C LYS A 237 -6.16 2.77 21.76
N LYS A 238 -7.03 2.71 22.77
CA LYS A 238 -7.69 1.47 23.16
C LYS A 238 -8.40 0.94 21.91
N THR A 239 -8.22 -0.33 21.61
CA THR A 239 -9.05 -1.02 20.61
C THR A 239 -10.50 -0.78 20.99
N GLU A 240 -11.26 -0.18 20.08
CA GLU A 240 -12.70 0.01 20.27
C GLU A 240 -13.35 -1.37 20.41
N GLN A 241 -14.12 -1.55 21.47
CA GLN A 241 -14.78 -2.81 21.76
C GLN A 241 -16.14 -2.80 21.05
N GLY A 242 -16.38 -3.80 20.20
CA GLY A 242 -17.56 -3.85 19.35
C GLY A 242 -17.76 -5.20 18.66
N GLU A 243 -18.96 -5.46 18.16
CA GLU A 243 -19.33 -6.71 17.47
C GLU A 243 -18.47 -6.90 16.22
N PHE A 244 -18.25 -5.81 15.46
CA PHE A 244 -17.43 -5.84 14.25
C PHE A 244 -15.99 -6.19 14.59
N ASN A 245 -15.36 -5.46 15.53
CA ASN A 245 -13.96 -5.67 15.90
C ASN A 245 -13.70 -7.04 16.53
N ARG A 246 -14.72 -7.70 17.11
CA ARG A 246 -14.60 -9.08 17.58
C ARG A 246 -14.55 -10.09 16.43
N LYS A 247 -15.30 -9.84 15.35
CA LYS A 247 -15.34 -10.68 14.14
C LYS A 247 -14.17 -10.39 13.20
N PHE A 248 -13.77 -9.13 13.12
CA PHE A 248 -12.69 -8.60 12.28
C PHE A 248 -11.71 -7.81 13.15
N PRO A 249 -10.85 -8.51 13.91
CA PRO A 249 -9.89 -7.83 14.78
C PRO A 249 -8.98 -6.90 13.99
N ASP A 250 -8.77 -5.69 14.53
CA ASP A 250 -7.88 -4.69 13.96
C ASP A 250 -6.50 -5.30 13.71
N ALA A 251 -5.96 -5.14 12.50
CA ALA A 251 -4.64 -5.61 12.11
C ALA A 251 -3.53 -5.04 13.01
N LYS A 252 -3.78 -3.90 13.67
CA LYS A 252 -2.90 -3.36 14.73
C LYS A 252 -2.68 -4.35 15.88
N ALA A 253 -3.64 -5.22 16.18
CA ALA A 253 -3.49 -6.27 17.18
C ALA A 253 -2.71 -7.49 16.67
N THR A 254 -2.66 -7.69 15.35
CA THR A 254 -2.03 -8.86 14.71
C THR A 254 -0.53 -8.67 14.48
N TYR A 255 -0.07 -7.43 14.29
CA TYR A 255 1.36 -7.12 14.24
C TYR A 255 1.98 -7.00 15.63
N LEU A 256 2.28 -8.16 16.22
CA LEU A 256 2.98 -8.27 17.50
C LEU A 256 4.39 -7.64 17.51
N ILE A 257 4.96 -7.30 16.35
CA ILE A 257 6.31 -6.75 16.23
C ILE A 257 6.31 -5.54 15.28
N LEU A 258 6.30 -4.35 15.85
CA LEU A 258 6.53 -3.10 15.11
C LEU A 258 8.03 -2.95 14.80
N VAL A 259 8.35 -2.36 13.64
CA VAL A 259 9.75 -2.03 13.29
C VAL A 259 10.23 -0.93 14.24
N ASP A 260 11.22 -1.24 15.08
CA ASP A 260 11.68 -0.27 16.08
C ASP A 260 12.31 0.98 15.45
N ILE A 261 12.24 2.11 16.15
CA ILE A 261 12.70 3.42 15.65
C ILE A 261 14.20 3.41 15.28
N LYS A 262 15.05 2.62 15.95
CA LYS A 262 16.47 2.52 15.60
C LYS A 262 16.63 1.84 14.24
N LYS A 263 15.89 0.75 13.98
CA LYS A 263 15.84 0.12 12.65
C LYS A 263 15.34 1.10 11.60
N VAL A 264 14.25 1.82 11.84
CA VAL A 264 13.72 2.82 10.90
C VAL A 264 14.79 3.86 10.51
N ARG A 265 15.59 4.34 11.46
CA ARG A 265 16.71 5.26 11.17
C ARG A 265 17.80 4.64 10.29
N LEU A 266 18.06 3.34 10.43
CA LEU A 266 19.00 2.62 9.58
C LEU A 266 18.42 2.43 8.17
N LEU A 267 17.13 2.10 8.07
CA LEU A 267 16.45 2.00 6.78
C LEU A 267 16.47 3.33 6.03
N LEU A 268 16.17 4.46 6.70
CA LEU A 268 16.25 5.78 6.06
C LEU A 268 17.61 6.05 5.42
N LYS A 269 18.72 5.77 6.12
CA LYS A 269 20.07 5.90 5.57
C LYS A 269 20.32 4.96 4.40
N LYS A 270 19.75 3.76 4.45
CA LYS A 270 19.82 2.78 3.36
C LYS A 270 19.08 3.28 2.12
N ILE A 271 17.89 3.87 2.29
CA ILE A 271 17.14 4.49 1.18
C ILE A 271 17.88 5.68 0.60
N GLU A 272 18.46 6.56 1.44
CA GLU A 272 19.31 7.68 1.00
C GLU A 272 20.51 7.19 0.17
N TYR A 273 21.13 6.07 0.56
CA TYR A 273 22.20 5.45 -0.19
C TYR A 273 21.73 4.93 -1.56
N PHE A 274 20.58 4.28 -1.65
CA PHE A 274 20.00 3.85 -2.94
C PHE A 274 19.63 5.05 -3.82
N LEU A 275 19.00 6.07 -3.26
CA LEU A 275 18.66 7.30 -3.96
C LEU A 275 19.91 7.97 -4.57
N SER A 276 20.98 8.09 -3.78
CA SER A 276 22.24 8.65 -4.26
C SER A 276 22.89 7.79 -5.34
N TRP A 277 22.86 6.46 -5.19
CA TRP A 277 23.40 5.56 -6.20
C TRP A 277 22.62 5.63 -7.51
N VAL A 278 21.29 5.68 -7.46
CA VAL A 278 20.40 5.84 -8.62
C VAL A 278 20.60 7.20 -9.29
N ASP A 279 20.88 8.26 -8.52
CA ASP A 279 21.16 9.60 -9.06
C ASP A 279 22.46 9.65 -9.87
N GLU A 280 23.47 8.90 -9.44
CA GLU A 280 24.78 8.83 -10.10
C GLU A 280 24.88 7.73 -11.18
N SER A 281 23.89 6.82 -11.25
CA SER A 281 23.88 5.69 -12.19
C SER A 281 22.99 5.94 -13.40
N LYS A 282 23.35 5.33 -14.54
CA LYS A 282 22.47 5.18 -15.70
C LYS A 282 22.00 3.73 -15.70
N LEU A 283 20.75 3.49 -15.31
CA LEU A 283 20.14 2.15 -15.29
C LEU A 283 19.36 1.87 -16.57
#